data_AF-A0A9Q3BQ16-F1
#
_entry.id   AF-A0A9Q3BQ16-F1
#
_cell.length_a   1.000
_cell.length_b   1.000
_cell.length_c   1.000
_cell.angle_alpha   90.00
_cell.angle_beta   90.00
_cell.angle_gamma   90.00
#
_symmetry.space_group_name_H-M   'P 1'
#
loop_
_entity.id
_entity.type
_entity.pdbx_description
1 polymer ?
#
loop_
_entity_poly.entity_id
_entity_poly.type
_entity_poly.pdbx_seq_one_letter_code
_entity_poly.pdbx_strand_id
1 'polypeptide(L)'
;MPKGKQKHGKKYGLLQHIEQPKHPWETIKMDWVTGLVSGGKQNFNACLIIVDSFSKSMRCLPFHRKDTAMDTALLFWNKIISTCGVPKIIISDRDPKFTSEF
;
A
#
# COMPACT_ATOMS: atom_id res chain seq x y z
N MET A 1 33.24 8.87 30.62
CA MET A 1 33.57 9.31 29.24
C MET A 1 32.32 9.16 28.37
N PRO A 2 31.76 10.23 27.79
CA PRO A 2 30.57 10.12 26.94
C PRO A 2 30.96 9.60 25.55
N LYS A 3 30.28 8.55 25.08
CA LYS A 3 30.46 7.97 23.73
C LYS A 3 29.96 8.96 22.68
N GLY A 4 30.83 9.37 21.76
CA GLY A 4 30.48 10.26 20.65
C GLY A 4 29.49 9.59 19.68
N LYS A 5 28.42 10.29 19.34
CA LYS A 5 27.45 9.85 18.31
C LYS A 5 28.14 9.87 16.95
N GLN A 6 28.03 8.77 16.18
CA GLN A 6 28.50 8.74 14.79
C GLN A 6 27.72 9.78 13.96
N LYS A 7 28.45 10.64 13.24
CA LYS A 7 27.85 11.59 12.29
C LYS A 7 27.43 10.82 11.05
N HIS A 8 26.12 10.70 10.82
CA HIS A 8 25.58 10.20 9.55
C HIS A 8 25.81 11.27 8.48
N GLY A 9 26.90 11.17 7.73
CA GLY A 9 27.40 12.19 6.83
C GLY A 9 27.05 12.03 5.34
N LYS A 10 26.03 11.26 4.98
CA LYS A 10 25.56 11.21 3.57
C LYS A 10 24.49 12.27 3.35
N LYS A 11 24.68 13.13 2.35
CA LYS A 11 23.62 14.02 1.85
C LYS A 11 22.42 13.14 1.48
N TYR A 12 21.23 13.51 1.96
CA TYR A 12 19.99 12.84 1.57
C TYR A 12 19.89 12.81 0.04
N GLY A 13 19.55 11.65 -0.53
CA GLY A 13 19.30 11.52 -1.96
C GLY A 13 18.15 12.43 -2.41
N LEU A 14 18.09 12.74 -3.71
CA LEU A 14 16.95 13.48 -4.26
C LEU A 14 15.67 12.67 -4.10
N LEU A 15 14.59 13.33 -3.68
CA LEU A 15 13.26 12.73 -3.66
C LEU A 15 12.82 12.46 -5.11
N GLN A 16 12.30 11.27 -5.36
CA GLN A 16 11.69 10.97 -6.65
C GLN A 16 10.31 11.64 -6.71
N HIS A 17 10.18 12.62 -7.61
CA HIS A 17 8.90 13.24 -7.89
C HIS A 17 8.01 12.26 -8.66
N ILE A 18 6.77 12.08 -8.18
CA ILE A 18 5.74 11.32 -8.89
C ILE A 18 4.92 12.33 -9.68
N GLU A 19 4.78 12.13 -10.99
CA GLU A 19 3.93 12.98 -11.80
C GLU A 19 2.50 13.02 -11.25
N GLN A 20 1.92 14.22 -11.26
CA GLN A 20 0.55 14.39 -10.79
C GLN A 20 -0.41 13.66 -11.76
N PRO A 21 -1.27 12.76 -11.26
CA PRO A 21 -2.25 12.09 -12.10
C PRO A 21 -3.22 13.11 -12.72
N LYS A 22 -3.75 12.80 -13.91
CA LYS A 22 -4.69 13.67 -14.64
C LYS A 22 -6.13 13.22 -14.45
N HIS A 23 -6.33 11.93 -14.13
CA HIS A 23 -7.65 11.34 -13.93
C HIS A 23 -7.74 10.59 -12.59
N PRO A 24 -8.95 10.47 -12.02
CA PRO A 24 -9.20 9.61 -10.85
C PRO A 24 -8.71 8.19 -11.10
N TRP A 25 -8.10 7.57 -10.09
CA TRP A 25 -7.63 6.18 -10.08
C TRP A 25 -6.51 5.85 -11.07
N GLU A 26 -5.93 6.86 -11.73
CA GLU A 26 -4.80 6.67 -12.65
C GLU A 26 -3.51 6.27 -11.90
N THR A 27 -3.25 6.92 -10.77
CA THR A 27 -2.12 6.64 -9.89
C THR A 27 -2.63 6.34 -8.49
N ILE A 28 -2.40 5.13 -8.01
CA ILE A 28 -2.80 4.70 -6.67
C ILE A 28 -1.59 4.47 -5.77
N LYS A 29 -1.79 4.71 -4.48
CA LYS A 29 -0.85 4.33 -3.41
C LYS A 29 -1.46 3.22 -2.59
N MET A 30 -0.72 2.16 -2.35
CA MET A 30 -1.17 0.97 -1.64
C MET A 30 -0.27 0.70 -0.43
N ASP A 31 -0.88 0.36 0.70
CA ASP A 31 -0.16 0.01 1.92
C ASP A 31 -0.98 -0.97 2.78
N TRP A 32 -0.28 -1.77 3.58
CA TRP A 32 -0.90 -2.68 4.54
C TRP A 32 -0.87 -2.09 5.94
N VAL A 33 -2.05 -1.93 6.53
CA VAL A 33 -2.14 -1.69 7.98
C VAL A 33 -2.35 -3.04 8.65
N THR A 34 -1.37 -3.46 9.45
CA THR A 34 -1.40 -4.74 10.18
C THR A 34 -1.38 -4.51 11.69
N GLY A 35 -1.62 -5.58 12.47
CA GLY A 35 -1.64 -5.49 13.93
C GLY A 35 -2.92 -4.89 14.51
N LEU A 36 -4.00 -4.92 13.73
CA LEU A 36 -5.32 -4.52 14.21
C LEU A 36 -5.89 -5.59 15.14
N VAL A 37 -6.68 -5.16 16.12
CA VAL A 37 -7.47 -6.09 16.94
C VAL A 37 -8.42 -6.84 16.01
N SER A 38 -8.46 -8.18 16.14
CA SER A 38 -9.31 -9.01 15.29
C SER A 38 -10.77 -8.64 15.49
N GLY A 39 -11.49 -8.38 14.39
CA GLY A 39 -12.84 -7.83 14.46
C GLY A 39 -13.78 -8.31 13.36
N GLY A 40 -15.07 -8.14 13.61
CA GLY A 40 -16.16 -8.56 12.71
C GLY A 40 -16.38 -10.07 12.68
N LYS A 41 -17.38 -10.53 11.92
CA LYS A 41 -17.73 -11.96 11.82
C LYS A 41 -16.59 -12.83 11.26
N GLN A 42 -15.68 -12.23 10.48
CA GLN A 42 -14.58 -12.92 9.81
C GLN A 42 -13.23 -12.76 10.53
N ASN A 43 -13.19 -12.07 11.68
CA ASN A 43 -11.98 -11.87 12.49
C ASN A 43 -10.78 -11.30 11.70
N PHE A 44 -11.02 -10.30 10.87
CA PHE A 44 -9.95 -9.61 10.16
C PHE A 44 -9.04 -8.85 11.12
N ASN A 45 -7.74 -8.87 10.84
CA ASN A 45 -6.70 -8.29 11.71
C ASN A 45 -5.70 -7.41 10.93
N ALA A 46 -6.00 -7.12 9.67
CA ALA A 46 -5.28 -6.21 8.81
C ALA A 46 -6.25 -5.54 7.81
N CYS A 47 -5.78 -4.50 7.13
CA CYS A 47 -6.48 -3.96 5.98
C CYS A 47 -5.51 -3.49 4.88
N LEU A 48 -5.95 -3.63 3.63
CA LEU A 48 -5.33 -3.01 2.47
C LEU A 48 -5.88 -1.60 2.32
N ILE A 49 -5.00 -0.61 2.41
CA ILE A 49 -5.32 0.79 2.16
C ILE A 49 -4.93 1.13 0.73
N ILE A 50 -5.85 1.73 0.00
CA ILE A 50 -5.66 2.13 -1.39
C ILE A 50 -6.14 3.57 -1.53
N VAL A 51 -5.21 4.47 -1.87
CA VAL A 51 -5.47 5.90 -1.99
C VAL A 51 -5.29 6.34 -3.43
N ASP A 52 -6.32 6.97 -4.00
CA ASP A 52 -6.23 7.65 -5.28
C ASP A 52 -5.41 8.95 -5.14
N SER A 53 -4.34 9.06 -5.91
CA SER A 53 -3.47 10.24 -5.85
C SER A 53 -4.11 11.49 -6.46
N PHE A 54 -5.13 11.34 -7.31
CA PHE A 54 -5.86 12.46 -7.92
C PHE A 54 -6.87 13.06 -6.94
N SER A 55 -7.88 12.29 -6.55
CA SER A 55 -9.00 12.76 -5.71
C SER A 55 -8.71 12.73 -4.21
N LYS A 56 -7.64 12.05 -3.78
CA LYS A 56 -7.37 11.68 -2.37
C LYS A 56 -8.42 10.77 -1.75
N SER A 57 -9.31 10.19 -2.56
CA SER A 57 -10.25 9.17 -2.11
C SER A 57 -9.51 7.91 -1.65
N MET A 58 -10.00 7.27 -0.59
CA MET A 58 -9.39 6.09 0.00
C MET A 58 -10.38 4.94 0.07
N ARG A 59 -9.90 3.73 -0.22
CA ARG A 59 -10.59 2.47 0.10
C ARG A 59 -9.79 1.70 1.15
N CYS A 60 -10.49 1.22 2.16
CA CYS A 60 -9.97 0.33 3.19
C CYS A 60 -10.64 -1.02 3.02
N LEU A 61 -9.86 -2.03 2.62
CA LEU A 61 -10.36 -3.39 2.39
C LEU A 61 -9.87 -4.28 3.53
N PRO A 62 -10.78 -4.91 4.31
CA PRO A 62 -10.36 -5.78 5.40
C PRO A 62 -9.69 -7.06 4.86
N PHE A 63 -8.71 -7.55 5.60
CA PHE A 63 -7.83 -8.65 5.19
C PHE A 63 -7.26 -9.38 6.41
N HIS A 64 -6.72 -10.57 6.25
CA HIS A 64 -5.94 -11.22 7.29
C HIS A 64 -4.45 -11.03 7.04
N ARG A 65 -3.67 -10.77 8.09
CA ARG A 65 -2.21 -10.61 7.98
C ARG A 65 -1.51 -11.78 7.28
N LYS A 66 -2.07 -12.98 7.41
CA LYS A 66 -1.55 -14.25 6.88
C LYS A 66 -1.96 -14.56 5.45
N ASP A 67 -2.84 -13.76 4.87
CA ASP A 67 -3.30 -13.95 3.50
C ASP A 67 -2.15 -13.67 2.52
N THR A 68 -2.21 -14.34 1.38
CA THR A 68 -1.11 -14.43 0.41
C THR A 68 -1.09 -13.28 -0.58
N ALA A 69 -0.05 -13.23 -1.42
CA ALA A 69 -0.01 -12.34 -2.59
C ALA A 69 -1.18 -12.64 -3.55
N MET A 70 -1.55 -13.92 -3.72
CA MET A 70 -2.70 -14.31 -4.55
C MET A 70 -4.02 -13.78 -3.98
N ASP A 71 -4.23 -13.92 -2.67
CA ASP A 71 -5.44 -13.40 -2.00
C ASP A 71 -5.53 -11.87 -2.15
N THR A 72 -4.38 -11.19 -2.04
CA THR A 72 -4.26 -9.75 -2.29
C THR A 72 -4.68 -9.38 -3.71
N ALA A 73 -4.14 -10.08 -4.71
CA ALA A 73 -4.43 -9.83 -6.12
C ALA A 73 -5.91 -10.03 -6.43
N LEU A 74 -6.51 -11.10 -5.90
CA LEU A 74 -7.95 -11.38 -6.03
C LEU A 74 -8.81 -10.30 -5.36
N LEU A 75 -8.45 -9.89 -4.14
CA LEU A 75 -9.14 -8.81 -3.43
C LEU A 75 -9.07 -7.49 -4.22
N PHE A 76 -7.88 -7.14 -4.73
CA PHE A 76 -7.65 -5.95 -5.52
C PHE A 76 -8.46 -5.97 -6.83
N TRP A 77 -8.41 -7.08 -7.57
CA TRP A 77 -9.17 -7.26 -8.81
C TRP A 77 -10.66 -7.09 -8.58
N ASN A 78 -11.20 -7.80 -7.58
CA ASN A 78 -12.63 -7.85 -7.32
C ASN A 78 -13.20 -6.56 -6.72
N LYS A 79 -12.40 -5.78 -6.00
CA LYS A 79 -12.89 -4.58 -5.28
C LYS A 79 -12.46 -3.27 -5.90
N ILE A 80 -11.31 -3.22 -6.57
CA ILE A 80 -10.77 -1.98 -7.13
C ILE A 80 -10.93 -1.98 -8.64
N ILE A 81 -10.33 -2.93 -9.35
CA ILE A 81 -10.37 -2.92 -10.82
C ILE A 81 -11.81 -2.95 -11.34
N SER A 82 -12.67 -3.77 -10.74
CA SER A 82 -14.08 -3.89 -11.09
C SER A 82 -14.90 -2.59 -10.93
N THR A 83 -14.48 -1.66 -10.08
CA THR A 83 -15.28 -0.45 -9.74
C THR A 83 -14.61 0.87 -10.06
N CYS A 84 -13.28 0.90 -10.13
CA CYS A 84 -12.47 2.09 -10.39
C CYS A 84 -11.80 2.06 -11.78
N GLY A 85 -11.68 0.87 -12.38
CA GLY A 85 -10.82 0.64 -13.53
C GLY A 85 -9.39 0.27 -13.14
N VAL A 86 -8.55 0.05 -14.17
CA VAL A 86 -7.16 -0.38 -14.01
C VAL A 86 -6.26 0.85 -13.83
N PRO A 87 -5.51 0.97 -12.71
CA PRO A 87 -4.56 2.06 -12.55
C PRO A 87 -3.39 1.91 -13.51
N LYS A 88 -2.79 3.04 -13.91
CA LYS A 88 -1.55 3.05 -14.69
C LYS A 88 -0.32 2.89 -13.81
N ILE A 89 -0.38 3.45 -12.60
CA ILE A 89 0.74 3.45 -11.66
C ILE A 89 0.25 2.96 -10.30
N ILE A 90 0.92 1.96 -9.75
CA ILE A 90 0.75 1.48 -8.39
C ILE A 90 2.03 1.79 -7.62
N ILE A 91 1.91 2.51 -6.51
CA ILE A 91 3.02 2.80 -5.59
C ILE A 91 2.74 2.05 -4.30
N SER A 92 3.53 1.02 -4.02
CA SER A 92 3.49 0.27 -2.77
C SER A 92 4.86 0.28 -2.08
N ASP A 93 4.92 -0.22 -0.86
CA ASP A 93 6.18 -0.63 -0.27
C ASP A 93 6.67 -1.96 -0.88
N ARG A 94 7.75 -2.51 -0.33
CA ARG A 94 8.34 -3.78 -0.77
C ARG A 94 7.85 -4.96 0.04
N ASP A 95 6.62 -4.93 0.55
CA ASP A 95 6.03 -6.11 1.20
C ASP A 95 6.00 -7.28 0.19
N PRO A 96 6.39 -8.51 0.60
CA PRO A 96 6.33 -9.70 -0.24
C PRO A 96 4.95 -9.91 -0.88
N LYS A 97 3.86 -9.50 -0.23
CA LYS A 97 2.51 -9.61 -0.79
C LYS A 97 2.28 -8.79 -2.06
N PHE A 98 3.13 -7.79 -2.34
CA PHE A 98 3.09 -7.00 -3.58
C PHE A 98 4.16 -7.39 -4.59
N THR A 99 5.23 -8.06 -4.15
CA THR A 99 6.43 -8.30 -4.96
C THR A 99 6.66 -9.77 -5.28
N SER A 100 5.94 -10.67 -4.62
CA SER A 100 6.00 -12.10 -4.91
C SER A 100 5.50 -12.36 -6.33
N GLU A 101 6.16 -13.27 -7.04
CA GLU A 101 5.59 -13.83 -8.26
C GLU A 101 4.32 -14.58 -7.90
N PHE A 102 4.34 -15.37 -6.79
CA PHE A 102 3.24 -15.81 -5.92
C PHE A 102 3.76 -16.34 -4.59
#